data_AF-A0A522LHM4-F1
#
_entry.id   AF-A0A522LHM4-F1
#
_cell.length_a   1.000
_cell.length_b   1.000
_cell.length_c   1.000
_cell.angle_alpha   90.00
_cell.angle_beta   90.00
_cell.angle_gamma   90.00
#
_symmetry.space_group_name_H-M   'P 1'
#
loop_
_entity.id
_entity.type
_entity.pdbx_description
1 polymer ?
#
loop_
_entity_poly.entity_id
_entity_poly.type
_entity_poly.pdbx_seq_one_letter_code
_entity_poly.pdbx_strand_id
1 'polypeptide(L)'
;MNVNSLIEDKFITERPETSLSRRERDKLLRRRDILRAAEHVFALKGYYEATMQDIARDAQYATGTVYLYFKDKESLYFSLVERKYSDLLAILKERTSVARAA
;
A
#
# COMPACT_ATOMS: atom_id res chain seq x y z
N MET A 1 -24.84 -10.24 -1.40
CA MET A 1 -23.58 -10.00 -0.67
C MET A 1 -23.41 -8.50 -0.54
N ASN A 2 -23.38 -7.97 0.69
CA ASN A 2 -23.27 -6.53 0.94
C ASN A 2 -21.80 -6.12 0.88
N VAL A 3 -21.46 -5.13 0.07
CA VAL A 3 -20.08 -4.61 -0.07
C VAL A 3 -19.54 -4.05 1.26
N ASN A 4 -20.42 -3.60 2.17
CA ASN A 4 -20.03 -3.10 3.48
C ASN A 4 -19.40 -4.16 4.38
N SER A 5 -19.74 -5.45 4.23
CA SER A 5 -19.17 -6.51 5.10
C SER A 5 -17.71 -6.84 4.76
N LEU A 6 -17.23 -6.49 3.57
CA LEU A 6 -15.82 -6.68 3.18
C LEU A 6 -14.91 -5.57 3.70
N ILE A 7 -15.48 -4.42 4.06
CA ILE A 7 -14.74 -3.24 4.55
C ILE A 7 -14.57 -3.32 6.07
N GLU A 8 -15.57 -3.82 6.80
CA GLU A 8 -15.54 -3.88 8.28
C GLU A 8 -14.59 -4.96 8.80
N ASP A 9 -14.41 -6.08 8.10
CA ASP A 9 -13.55 -7.19 8.56
C ASP A 9 -12.04 -6.89 8.52
N LYS A 10 -11.58 -5.91 7.72
CA LYS A 10 -10.15 -5.57 7.64
C LYS A 10 -9.66 -4.65 8.77
N PHE A 11 -10.54 -4.12 9.63
CA PHE A 11 -10.17 -3.18 10.70
C PHE A 11 -9.92 -3.83 12.08
N ILE A 12 -10.15 -5.14 12.26
CA ILE A 12 -10.14 -5.78 13.60
C ILE A 12 -8.79 -6.38 14.04
N THR A 13 -7.71 -6.33 13.24
CA THR A 13 -6.43 -6.96 13.66
C THR A 13 -5.17 -6.13 13.44
N GLU A 14 -5.12 -4.88 13.91
CA GLU A 14 -3.84 -4.17 14.05
C GLU A 14 -3.57 -3.87 15.53
N ARG A 15 -2.69 -4.67 16.14
CA ARG A 15 -2.09 -4.33 17.43
C ARG A 15 -1.37 -2.98 17.29
N PRO A 16 -1.39 -2.11 18.31
CA PRO A 16 -0.69 -0.83 18.26
C PRO A 16 0.80 -1.05 17.91
N GLU A 17 1.32 -0.25 16.97
CA GLU A 17 2.68 -0.36 16.39
C GLU A 17 3.80 -0.42 17.44
N THR A 18 3.54 0.07 18.66
CA THR A 18 4.42 0.05 19.83
C THR A 18 4.71 -1.37 20.36
N SER A 19 3.98 -2.39 19.92
CA SER A 19 4.14 -3.80 20.34
C SER A 19 4.86 -4.71 19.33
N LEU A 20 5.34 -4.17 18.21
CA LEU A 20 5.90 -4.96 17.12
C LEU A 20 7.35 -5.39 17.37
N SER A 21 7.64 -6.66 17.07
CA SER A 21 9.02 -7.15 17.01
C SER A 21 9.82 -6.41 15.95
N ARG A 22 11.15 -6.41 16.08
CA ARG A 22 12.06 -5.84 15.06
C ARG A 22 11.78 -6.41 13.67
N ARG A 23 11.55 -7.73 13.58
CA ARG A 23 11.26 -8.44 12.33
C ARG A 23 9.96 -7.97 11.67
N GLU A 24 8.92 -7.72 12.46
CA GLU A 24 7.65 -7.22 11.94
C GLU A 24 7.79 -5.79 11.41
N ARG A 25 8.50 -4.92 12.13
CA ARG A 25 8.80 -3.56 11.67
C ARG A 25 9.59 -3.56 10.37
N ASP A 26 10.64 -4.38 10.28
CA ASP A 26 11.44 -4.52 9.05
C ASP A 26 10.59 -5.01 7.87
N LYS A 27 9.65 -5.93 8.12
CA LYS A 27 8.71 -6.43 7.10
C LYS A 27 7.78 -5.31 6.61
N LEU A 28 7.22 -4.51 7.53
CA LEU A 28 6.35 -3.38 7.18
C LEU A 28 7.10 -2.30 6.39
N LEU A 29 8.33 -1.95 6.81
CA LEU A 29 9.17 -0.98 6.13
C LEU A 29 9.46 -1.41 4.67
N ARG A 30 9.91 -2.66 4.47
CA ARG A 30 10.17 -3.20 3.12
C ARG A 30 8.92 -3.17 2.25
N ARG A 31 7.76 -3.58 2.79
CA ARG A 31 6.50 -3.52 2.06
C ARG A 31 6.15 -2.10 1.62
N ARG A 32 6.38 -1.11 2.49
CA ARG A 32 6.15 0.30 2.20
C ARG A 32 7.09 0.82 1.12
N ASP A 33 8.36 0.45 1.18
CA ASP A 33 9.37 0.90 0.22
C ASP A 33 9.08 0.32 -1.19
N ILE A 34 8.66 -0.94 -1.27
CA ILE A 34 8.18 -1.56 -2.51
C ILE A 34 6.95 -0.82 -3.06
N LEU A 35 5.98 -0.44 -2.23
CA LEU A 35 4.80 0.30 -2.69
C LEU A 35 5.14 1.69 -3.20
N ARG A 36 6.12 2.38 -2.58
CA ARG A 36 6.60 3.68 -3.06
C ARG A 36 7.29 3.56 -4.42
N ALA A 37 8.12 2.53 -4.59
CA ALA A 37 8.75 2.26 -5.87
C ALA A 37 7.72 1.90 -6.96
N ALA A 38 6.71 1.11 -6.59
CA ALA A 38 5.60 0.79 -7.49
C ALA A 38 4.86 2.05 -7.95
N GLU A 39 4.55 2.97 -7.02
CA GLU A 39 3.95 4.26 -7.35
C GLU A 39 4.78 5.04 -8.36
N HIS A 40 6.09 5.15 -8.12
CA HIS A 40 7.00 5.86 -9.01
C HIS A 40 7.06 5.22 -10.41
N VAL A 41 7.27 3.90 -10.48
CA VAL A 41 7.38 3.18 -11.76
C VAL A 41 6.06 3.20 -12.53
N PHE A 42 4.93 2.99 -11.87
CA PHE A 42 3.62 3.05 -12.53
C PHE A 42 3.28 4.47 -13.01
N ALA A 43 3.64 5.50 -12.26
CA ALA A 43 3.44 6.89 -12.69
C ALA A 43 4.28 7.24 -13.94
N LEU A 44 5.49 6.71 -14.05
CA LEU A 44 6.39 6.98 -15.18
C LEU A 44 6.08 6.14 -16.43
N LYS A 45 5.79 4.86 -16.25
CA LYS A 45 5.65 3.90 -17.37
C LYS A 45 4.21 3.52 -17.69
N GLY A 46 3.27 3.80 -16.79
CA GLY A 46 1.94 3.22 -16.83
C GLY A 46 1.91 1.75 -16.40
N TYR A 47 0.71 1.21 -16.22
CA TYR A 47 0.52 -0.17 -15.72
C TYR A 47 1.05 -1.24 -16.66
N TYR A 48 0.79 -1.12 -17.97
CA TYR A 48 1.10 -2.18 -18.93
C TYR A 48 2.61 -2.36 -19.12
N GLU A 49 3.36 -1.27 -19.30
CA GLU A 49 4.82 -1.30 -19.54
C GLU A 49 5.65 -1.53 -18.26
N ALA A 50 5.12 -1.21 -17.08
CA ALA A 50 5.81 -1.47 -15.83
C ALA A 50 5.99 -2.98 -15.59
N THR A 51 7.17 -3.37 -15.07
CA THR A 51 7.49 -4.75 -14.72
C THR A 51 7.83 -4.89 -13.23
N MET A 52 7.71 -6.10 -12.68
CA MET A 52 8.12 -6.38 -11.30
C MET A 52 9.63 -6.14 -11.10
N GLN A 53 10.43 -6.34 -12.13
CA GLN A 53 11.87 -6.09 -12.17
C GLN A 53 12.19 -4.60 -12.11
N ASP A 54 11.43 -3.76 -12.82
CA ASP A 54 11.57 -2.31 -12.72
C ASP A 54 11.32 -1.82 -11.30
N ILE A 55 10.26 -2.32 -10.67
CA ILE A 55 9.87 -1.94 -9.33
C ILE A 55 10.90 -2.42 -8.30
N ALA A 56 11.40 -3.65 -8.45
CA ALA A 56 12.45 -4.19 -7.59
C ALA A 56 13.73 -3.34 -7.67
N ARG A 57 14.13 -2.95 -8.89
CA ARG A 57 15.28 -2.09 -9.13
C ARG A 57 15.11 -0.71 -8.49
N ASP A 58 13.95 -0.09 -8.67
CA ASP A 58 13.62 1.22 -8.09
C ASP A 58 13.57 1.16 -6.54
N ALA A 59 13.04 0.07 -5.99
CA ALA A 59 12.99 -0.19 -4.55
C ALA A 59 14.36 -0.61 -3.95
N GLN A 60 15.39 -0.81 -4.77
CA GLN A 60 16.71 -1.32 -4.37
C GLN A 60 16.65 -2.69 -3.66
N TYR A 61 15.76 -3.57 -4.13
CA TYR A 61 15.64 -4.94 -3.66
C TYR A 61 15.83 -5.94 -4.81
N ALA A 62 16.25 -7.16 -4.47
CA ALA A 62 16.22 -8.25 -5.43
C ALA A 62 14.76 -8.55 -5.83
N THR A 63 14.52 -8.91 -7.10
CA THR A 63 13.17 -9.21 -7.60
C THR A 63 12.46 -10.29 -6.76
N GLY A 64 13.20 -11.33 -6.34
CA GLY A 64 12.67 -12.36 -5.45
C GLY A 64 12.16 -11.79 -4.12
N THR A 65 12.78 -10.74 -3.58
CA THR A 65 12.29 -10.07 -2.37
C THR A 65 10.93 -9.43 -2.61
N VAL A 66 10.71 -8.76 -3.75
CA VAL A 66 9.40 -8.17 -4.08
C VAL A 66 8.31 -9.24 -4.16
N TYR A 67 8.63 -10.38 -4.77
CA TYR A 67 7.71 -11.52 -4.86
C TYR A 67 7.34 -12.16 -3.50
N LEU A 68 8.15 -11.97 -2.45
CA LEU A 68 7.78 -12.37 -1.09
C LEU A 68 6.65 -11.52 -0.50
N TYR A 69 6.43 -10.31 -1.01
CA TYR A 69 5.39 -9.38 -0.53
C TYR A 69 4.19 -9.31 -1.46
N PHE A 70 4.41 -9.44 -2.76
CA PHE A 70 3.37 -9.32 -3.78
C PHE A 70 3.55 -10.42 -4.83
N LYS A 71 2.54 -11.27 -4.96
CA LYS A 71 2.59 -12.45 -5.84
C LYS A 71 2.79 -12.09 -7.32
N ASP A 72 2.29 -10.93 -7.74
CA ASP A 72 2.26 -10.48 -9.13
C ASP A 72 2.09 -8.95 -9.21
N LYS A 73 2.20 -8.42 -10.44
CA LYS A 73 2.06 -6.98 -10.73
C LYS A 73 0.66 -6.46 -10.38
N GLU A 74 -0.37 -7.27 -10.60
CA GLU A 74 -1.77 -6.93 -10.36
C GLU A 74 -2.05 -6.73 -8.87
N SER A 75 -1.66 -7.67 -8.02
CA SER A 75 -1.82 -7.58 -6.57
C SER A 75 -1.04 -6.42 -5.96
N LEU A 76 0.14 -6.12 -6.49
CA LEU A 76 0.92 -4.94 -6.10
C LEU A 76 0.19 -3.64 -6.50
N TYR A 77 -0.32 -3.58 -7.73
CA TYR A 77 -1.06 -2.42 -8.23
C TYR A 77 -2.33 -2.15 -7.41
N PHE A 78 -3.15 -3.18 -7.18
CA PHE A 78 -4.35 -3.03 -6.35
C PHE A 78 -4.01 -2.64 -4.90
N SER A 79 -2.95 -3.21 -4.32
CA SER A 79 -2.49 -2.82 -2.98
C SER A 79 -2.07 -1.34 -2.92
N LEU A 80 -1.45 -0.84 -3.99
CA LEU A 80 -1.11 0.57 -4.11
C LEU A 80 -2.37 1.44 -4.22
N VAL A 81 -3.30 1.08 -5.11
CA VAL A 81 -4.56 1.82 -5.30
C VAL A 81 -5.38 1.85 -4.02
N GLU A 82 -5.54 0.72 -3.32
CA GLU A 82 -6.23 0.66 -2.03
C GLU A 82 -5.63 1.64 -1.02
N ARG A 83 -4.29 1.67 -0.91
CA ARG A 83 -3.59 2.59 -0.03
C ARG A 83 -3.84 4.05 -0.42
N LYS A 84 -3.66 4.40 -1.69
CA LYS A 84 -3.86 5.78 -2.18
C LYS A 84 -5.31 6.24 -1.99
N TYR A 85 -6.28 5.35 -2.17
CA TYR A 85 -7.68 5.63 -1.93
C TYR A 85 -7.98 5.87 -0.45
N SER A 86 -7.40 5.04 0.45
CA SER A 86 -7.50 5.26 1.89
C SER A 86 -6.90 6.61 2.32
N ASP A 87 -5.71 6.94 1.82
CA ASP A 87 -5.04 8.22 2.08
C ASP A 87 -5.91 9.40 1.62
N LEU A 88 -6.49 9.32 0.42
CA LEU A 88 -7.40 10.34 -0.10
C LEU A 88 -8.67 10.48 0.77
N LEU A 89 -9.30 9.37 1.16
CA LEU A 89 -10.47 9.40 2.02
C LEU A 89 -10.16 10.02 3.39
N ALA A 90 -8.97 9.77 3.96
CA ALA A 90 -8.54 10.38 5.20
C ALA A 90 -8.45 11.91 5.06
N ILE A 91 -7.81 12.39 3.99
CA ILE A 91 -7.70 13.83 3.70
C ILE A 91 -9.08 14.48 3.51
N LEU A 92 -9.98 13.82 2.78
CA LEU A 92 -11.34 14.34 2.55
C LEU A 92 -12.14 14.41 3.86
N LYS A 93 -12.05 13.38 4.72
CA LYS A 93 -12.71 13.37 6.03
C LYS A 93 -12.19 14.50 6.92
N GLU A 94 -10.88 14.69 6.98
CA GLU A 94 -10.27 15.77 7.76
C GLU A 94 -10.78 17.14 7.29
N ARG A 95 -10.67 17.44 5.99
CA ARG A 95 -11.06 18.75 5.45
C ARG A 95 -12.56 19.03 5.54
N THR A 96 -13.41 18.03 5.36
CA THR A 96 -14.88 18.20 5.47
C THR A 96 -15.37 18.28 6.91
N SER A 97 -14.68 17.63 7.86
CA SER A 97 -14.98 17.76 9.29
C SER A 97 -14.66 19.16 9.82
N VAL A 98 -13.55 19.76 9.37
CA VAL A 98 -13.19 21.15 9.70
C VAL A 98 -14.19 22.14 9.10
N ALA A 99 -14.66 21.90 7.88
CA ALA A 99 -15.67 22.75 7.22
C ALA A 99 -17.07 22.70 7.86
N ARG A 100 -17.35 21.75 8.75
CA ARG A 100 -18.60 21.68 9.53
C ARG A 100 -18.51 22.36 10.90
N ALA A 101 -17.30 22.65 11.37
CA ALA A 101 -17.03 23.25 12.67
C ALA A 101 -16.74 24.76 12.61
N ALA A 102 -16.73 25.34 11.40
CA ALA A 102 -16.59 26.78 11.13
C ALA A 102 -17.89 27.31 10.51
#